data_AF-A0AAE0FMJ6-F1
#
_entry.id   AF-A0AAE0FMJ6-F1
#
_cell.length_a   1.000
_cell.length_b   1.000
_cell.length_c   1.000
_cell.angle_alpha   90.00
_cell.angle_beta   90.00
_cell.angle_gamma   90.00
#
_symmetry.space_group_name_H-M   'P 1'
#
loop_
_entity.id
_entity.type
_entity.pdbx_description
1 polymer ?
#
loop_
_entity_poly.entity_id
_entity_poly.type
_entity_poly.pdbx_seq_one_letter_code
_entity_poly.pdbx_strand_id
1 'polypeptide(L)'
;MSRPATGIGKMSISGTAPPTALKTGRATSSRRGTGCSTAELKDALTATLVQKMRERFNDVAMDVKTQDIIGTEVVNFMAGGGSVKAEDIGALEERIRSKLSGGTAKTLKSIVKMKEGDEWAMLARFESDQNVVEELRRREAEQQNKKRVKAGLDMQMEEMHAKEQAEKNREAAYAAEERNALDNWQKEEHTKLLRKQDEMKKLKCERDAQLQDQASRRTREANRLKGEEDEAREMLRLEHRRKMEEDDMTKQRNKEAMDTLKMENAANLALLDKAKQKEMEEDLMYQKLMAKMLDKQEMERKEKMSKIKSKQDKLLAVANSAPRPIKKWMDEDVIDRNFKEREAVLDAEEDARMERVQESNLEMRRVLAAQLREKESRKKNLNAAEAQRVAQFNVSLKESESREAQYKAHLQDKRLQNKADLEAQMREKAMSLDQAMNAVERTLNSKLLDKVRSAS
;
A
#
# COMPACT_ATOMS: atom_id res chain seq x y z
N MET A 1 -6.82 -3.55 31.20
CA MET A 1 -5.65 -4.31 30.68
C MET A 1 -5.20 -3.59 29.40
N SER A 2 -4.39 -2.53 29.43
CA SER A 2 -2.93 -2.43 29.67
C SER A 2 -2.03 -3.33 28.80
N ARG A 3 -1.61 -2.74 27.66
CA ARG A 3 -0.37 -2.91 26.84
C ARG A 3 -0.18 -4.22 26.03
N PRO A 4 0.66 -4.22 24.95
CA PRO A 4 1.61 -3.17 24.53
C PRO A 4 1.49 -2.69 23.06
N ALA A 5 1.77 -1.39 22.90
CA ALA A 5 2.12 -0.77 21.63
C ALA A 5 3.60 -1.07 21.30
N THR A 6 3.85 -1.66 20.14
CA THR A 6 5.19 -1.80 19.58
C THR A 6 5.57 -0.52 18.86
N GLY A 7 6.41 0.29 19.51
CA GLY A 7 7.07 1.43 18.91
C GLY A 7 8.15 0.96 17.93
N ILE A 8 8.01 1.39 16.67
CA ILE A 8 9.10 1.35 15.69
C ILE A 8 9.62 2.78 15.58
N GLY A 9 10.84 2.98 16.06
CA GLY A 9 11.55 4.25 16.03
C GLY A 9 11.76 4.72 14.60
N LYS A 10 11.14 5.87 14.27
CA LYS A 10 11.56 6.68 13.13
C LYS A 10 12.81 7.43 13.57
N MET A 11 13.98 6.97 13.13
CA MET A 11 15.18 7.79 13.13
C MET A 11 14.97 8.94 12.15
N SER A 12 14.76 10.15 12.68
CA SER A 12 14.85 11.40 11.94
C SER A 12 16.32 11.66 11.62
N ILE A 13 16.72 11.43 10.37
CA ILE A 13 17.99 11.95 9.87
C ILE A 13 17.73 13.39 9.43
N SER A 14 18.36 14.31 10.16
CA SER A 14 18.47 15.72 9.81
C SER A 14 19.22 15.87 8.48
N GLY A 15 18.50 16.24 7.44
CA GLY A 15 19.07 16.76 6.19
C GLY A 15 18.59 18.19 6.01
N THR A 16 19.24 19.14 6.68
CA THR A 16 19.11 20.57 6.40
C THR A 16 19.66 20.85 5.01
N ALA A 17 18.78 20.89 4.02
CA ALA A 17 19.08 21.44 2.70
C ALA A 17 19.25 22.97 2.84
N PRO A 18 20.36 23.55 2.37
CA PRO A 18 20.49 24.99 2.32
C PRO A 18 19.59 25.58 1.19
N PRO A 19 19.02 26.78 1.38
CA PRO A 19 18.13 27.39 0.41
C PRO A 19 18.95 28.01 -0.74
N THR A 20 18.86 27.46 -1.95
CA THR A 20 19.31 28.17 -3.15
C THR A 20 18.23 29.14 -3.60
N ALA A 21 18.50 30.41 -3.32
CA ALA A 21 17.67 31.56 -3.63
C ALA A 21 17.60 31.86 -5.14
N LEU A 22 16.44 32.39 -5.51
CA LEU A 22 16.16 33.08 -6.75
C LEU A 22 17.08 34.31 -6.96
N LYS A 23 17.55 34.45 -8.20
CA LYS A 23 17.47 35.66 -9.05
C LYS A 23 18.04 36.97 -8.47
N THR A 24 19.20 37.41 -8.98
CA THR A 24 19.44 38.76 -9.54
C THR A 24 20.89 38.93 -10.00
N GLY A 25 21.07 39.66 -11.11
CA GLY A 25 21.96 40.82 -11.06
C GLY A 25 23.42 40.64 -11.43
N ARG A 26 23.70 40.92 -12.71
CA ARG A 26 24.91 41.57 -13.22
C ARG A 26 25.43 42.65 -12.24
N ALA A 27 26.63 42.46 -11.69
CA ALA A 27 27.43 43.54 -11.13
C ALA A 27 28.91 43.17 -11.17
N THR A 28 29.64 43.96 -11.95
CA THR A 28 31.10 44.04 -12.09
C THR A 28 31.77 44.29 -10.74
N SER A 29 32.68 43.40 -10.32
CA SER A 29 33.61 43.68 -9.22
C SER A 29 34.79 44.50 -9.73
N SER A 30 34.69 45.80 -9.51
CA SER A 30 35.76 46.79 -9.65
C SER A 30 36.86 46.52 -8.63
N ARG A 31 38.08 46.28 -9.13
CA ARG A 31 39.32 46.30 -8.37
C ARG A 31 39.64 47.75 -8.02
N ARG A 32 39.72 48.07 -6.73
CA ARG A 32 40.42 49.27 -6.22
C ARG A 32 41.89 49.19 -6.65
N GLY A 33 42.23 49.94 -7.69
CA GLY A 33 43.60 50.28 -8.07
C GLY A 33 43.77 51.79 -7.95
N THR A 34 44.86 52.19 -7.31
CA THR A 34 45.43 53.52 -7.26
C THR A 34 45.42 54.19 -8.64
N GLY A 35 44.47 55.09 -8.86
CA GLY A 35 44.41 55.93 -10.05
C GLY A 35 45.41 57.09 -9.91
N CYS A 36 46.68 56.84 -10.22
CA CYS A 36 47.52 57.90 -10.78
C CYS A 36 46.93 58.23 -12.14
N SER A 37 46.57 59.49 -12.37
CA SER A 37 45.89 59.86 -13.61
C SER A 37 46.80 59.56 -14.79
N THR A 38 46.24 59.11 -15.92
CA THR A 38 47.02 58.81 -17.14
C THR A 38 47.75 60.05 -17.68
N ALA A 39 47.33 61.25 -17.28
CA ALA A 39 48.01 62.51 -17.52
C ALA A 39 49.30 62.63 -16.68
N GLU A 40 49.24 62.38 -15.37
CA GLU A 40 50.42 62.42 -14.47
C GLU A 40 51.51 61.42 -14.89
N LEU A 41 51.12 60.22 -15.35
CA LEU A 41 52.06 59.23 -15.86
C LEU A 41 52.73 59.70 -17.16
N LYS A 42 51.99 60.37 -18.06
CA LYS A 42 52.55 60.91 -19.32
C LYS A 42 53.49 62.07 -19.05
N ASP A 43 53.19 62.92 -18.08
CA ASP A 43 54.06 64.04 -17.71
C ASP A 43 55.35 63.55 -17.04
N ALA A 44 55.27 62.56 -16.15
CA ALA A 44 56.44 61.91 -15.55
C ALA A 44 57.33 61.20 -16.60
N LEU A 45 56.72 60.51 -17.57
CA LEU A 45 57.43 59.87 -18.68
C LEU A 45 58.11 60.89 -19.59
N THR A 46 57.41 62.00 -19.89
CA THR A 46 57.97 63.09 -20.71
C THR A 46 59.17 63.72 -20.01
N ALA A 47 59.07 64.01 -18.71
CA ALA A 47 60.19 64.53 -17.92
C ALA A 47 61.39 63.57 -17.91
N THR A 48 61.14 62.26 -17.76
CA THR A 48 62.19 61.23 -17.78
C THR A 48 62.85 61.12 -19.15
N LEU A 49 62.09 61.22 -20.25
CA LEU A 49 62.62 61.16 -21.61
C LEU A 49 63.43 62.42 -21.95
N VAL A 50 62.99 63.61 -21.51
CA VAL A 50 63.76 64.85 -21.64
C VAL A 50 65.11 64.71 -20.94
N GLN A 51 65.13 64.17 -19.72
CA GLN A 51 66.37 63.96 -18.99
C GLN A 51 67.31 62.98 -19.70
N LYS A 52 66.79 61.85 -20.19
CA LYS A 52 67.60 60.89 -20.97
C LYS A 52 68.14 61.48 -22.26
N MET A 53 67.36 62.28 -22.98
CA MET A 53 67.83 62.94 -24.20
C MET A 53 68.87 64.02 -23.90
N ARG A 54 68.73 64.77 -22.80
CA ARG A 54 69.76 65.71 -22.34
C ARG A 54 71.07 65.00 -21.97
N GLU A 55 70.99 63.87 -21.27
CA GLU A 55 72.17 63.04 -20.95
C GLU A 55 72.82 62.48 -22.22
N ARG A 56 72.03 62.00 -23.19
CA ARG A 56 72.53 61.45 -24.46
C ARG A 56 73.20 62.48 -25.36
N PHE A 57 72.71 63.72 -25.32
CA PHE A 57 73.27 64.83 -26.10
C PHE A 57 74.11 65.78 -25.23
N ASN A 58 74.57 65.37 -24.04
CA ASN A 58 75.27 66.22 -23.07
C ASN A 58 76.50 66.92 -23.68
N ASP A 59 77.20 66.25 -24.60
CA ASP A 59 78.39 66.78 -25.29
C ASP A 59 78.07 67.94 -26.25
N VAL A 60 76.81 68.06 -26.70
CA VAL A 60 76.33 69.09 -27.63
C VAL A 60 75.35 70.06 -26.95
N ALA A 61 74.78 69.67 -25.81
CA ALA A 61 73.74 70.38 -25.07
C ALA A 61 74.27 71.17 -23.86
N MET A 62 75.44 71.81 -23.99
CA MET A 62 76.06 72.61 -22.92
C MET A 62 75.40 74.01 -22.75
N ASP A 63 74.73 74.53 -23.79
CA ASP A 63 74.07 75.84 -23.76
C ASP A 63 72.57 75.70 -23.47
N VAL A 64 72.01 76.66 -22.71
CA VAL A 64 70.59 76.68 -22.33
C VAL A 64 69.68 76.58 -23.55
N LYS A 65 70.05 77.24 -24.66
CA LYS A 65 69.30 77.18 -25.92
C LYS A 65 69.24 75.77 -26.52
N THR A 66 70.32 75.01 -26.45
CA THR A 66 70.37 73.63 -26.94
C THR A 66 69.58 72.67 -26.06
N GLN A 67 69.53 72.91 -24.74
CA GLN A 67 68.72 72.14 -23.80
C GLN A 67 67.21 72.42 -23.95
N ASP A 68 66.85 73.62 -24.38
CA ASP A 68 65.48 74.00 -24.72
C ASP A 68 65.03 73.34 -26.03
N ILE A 69 65.90 73.23 -27.05
CA ILE A 69 65.59 72.51 -28.30
C ILE A 69 65.25 71.04 -28.00
N ILE A 70 66.07 70.38 -27.18
CA ILE A 70 65.83 68.99 -26.78
C ILE A 70 64.53 68.86 -25.99
N GLY A 71 64.28 69.75 -25.03
CA GLY A 71 63.04 69.75 -24.25
C GLY A 71 61.80 69.93 -25.12
N THR A 72 61.83 70.88 -26.04
CA THR A 72 60.72 71.18 -26.95
C THR A 72 60.42 70.01 -27.89
N GLU A 73 61.45 69.37 -28.48
CA GLU A 73 61.25 68.24 -29.40
C GLU A 73 60.70 67.00 -28.69
N VAL A 74 61.14 66.73 -27.45
CA VAL A 74 60.61 65.60 -26.65
C VAL A 74 59.16 65.85 -26.24
N VAL A 75 58.80 67.09 -25.84
CA VAL A 75 57.41 67.45 -25.54
C VAL A 75 56.53 67.32 -26.79
N ASN A 76 56.99 67.82 -27.94
CA ASN A 76 56.27 67.68 -29.21
C ASN A 76 56.11 66.21 -29.62
N PHE A 77 57.13 65.38 -29.38
CA PHE A 77 57.09 63.94 -29.64
C PHE A 77 56.05 63.22 -28.77
N MET A 78 56.01 63.52 -27.46
CA MET A 78 55.02 62.94 -26.54
C MET A 78 53.61 63.45 -26.80
N ALA A 79 53.44 64.74 -27.16
CA ALA A 79 52.16 65.32 -27.53
C ALA A 79 51.63 64.76 -28.87
N GLY A 80 52.51 64.44 -29.81
CA GLY A 80 52.19 63.84 -31.11
C GLY A 80 51.88 62.34 -31.08
N GLY A 81 51.84 61.71 -29.90
CA GLY A 81 51.56 60.27 -29.75
C GLY A 81 52.76 59.35 -29.96
N GLY A 82 53.99 59.86 -29.83
CA GLY A 82 55.22 59.07 -29.91
C GLY A 82 55.23 57.92 -28.91
N SER A 83 55.67 56.74 -29.36
CA SER A 83 55.84 55.56 -28.53
C SER A 83 57.27 55.45 -28.00
N VAL A 84 57.49 54.76 -26.88
CA VAL A 84 58.83 54.48 -26.32
C VAL A 84 59.50 53.29 -27.04
N LYS A 85 59.05 52.97 -28.26
CA LYS A 85 59.64 51.92 -29.09
C LYS A 85 60.97 52.40 -29.67
N ALA A 86 61.92 51.49 -29.85
CA ALA A 86 63.28 51.82 -30.28
C ALA A 86 63.34 52.56 -31.64
N GLU A 87 62.43 52.22 -32.55
CA GLU A 87 62.32 52.86 -33.88
C GLU A 87 61.91 54.34 -33.76
N ASP A 88 60.91 54.64 -32.92
CA ASP A 88 60.41 56.00 -32.70
C ASP A 88 61.41 56.86 -31.91
N ILE A 89 62.14 56.26 -30.96
CA ILE A 89 63.24 56.91 -30.23
C ILE A 89 64.39 57.24 -31.20
N GLY A 90 64.74 56.32 -32.11
CA GLY A 90 65.76 56.57 -33.13
C GLY A 90 65.39 57.75 -34.06
N ALA A 91 64.13 57.83 -34.48
CA ALA A 91 63.63 58.95 -35.29
C ALA A 91 63.64 60.29 -34.51
N LEU A 92 63.36 60.26 -33.21
CA LEU A 92 63.47 61.43 -32.33
C LEU A 92 64.93 61.89 -32.20
N GLU A 93 65.86 60.96 -31.97
CA GLU A 93 67.30 61.26 -31.90
C GLU A 93 67.85 61.85 -33.20
N GLU A 94 67.43 61.32 -34.35
CA GLU A 94 67.85 61.84 -35.65
C GLU A 94 67.30 63.24 -35.93
N ARG A 95 66.07 63.52 -35.47
CA ARG A 95 65.45 64.84 -35.56
C ARG A 95 66.15 65.85 -34.65
N ILE A 96 66.46 65.46 -33.41
CA ILE A 96 67.25 66.27 -32.46
C ILE A 96 68.65 66.52 -33.05
N ARG A 97 69.32 65.49 -33.55
CA ARG A 97 70.66 65.61 -34.17
C ARG A 97 70.63 66.55 -35.38
N SER A 98 69.63 66.42 -36.25
CA SER A 98 69.47 67.28 -37.43
C SER A 98 69.23 68.75 -37.07
N LYS A 99 68.51 69.03 -35.97
CA LYS A 99 68.26 70.38 -35.46
C LYS A 99 69.47 70.97 -34.74
N LEU A 100 70.24 70.13 -34.05
CA LEU A 100 71.48 70.54 -33.37
C LEU A 100 72.66 70.72 -34.34
N SER A 101 72.72 69.96 -35.44
CA SER A 101 73.87 69.94 -36.36
C SER A 101 73.72 70.83 -37.60
N GLY A 102 72.60 71.57 -37.76
CA GLY A 102 72.43 72.53 -38.85
C GLY A 102 72.63 71.95 -40.27
N GLY A 103 71.93 70.87 -40.62
CA GLY A 103 71.61 70.46 -42.01
C GLY A 103 72.73 70.34 -43.08
N THR A 104 72.97 69.10 -43.53
CA THR A 104 73.42 68.62 -44.87
C THR A 104 74.92 68.60 -45.26
N ALA A 105 75.43 67.38 -45.53
CA ALA A 105 76.67 67.11 -46.28
C ALA A 105 76.34 66.60 -47.70
N LYS A 106 77.00 67.14 -48.74
CA LYS A 106 76.87 66.74 -50.16
C LYS A 106 78.01 65.80 -50.59
N THR A 107 77.69 64.86 -51.48
CA THR A 107 78.58 63.81 -52.04
C THR A 107 79.42 64.29 -53.23
N LEU A 108 80.70 63.89 -53.25
CA LEU A 108 81.68 64.08 -54.32
C LEU A 108 81.30 63.31 -55.60
N LYS A 109 80.79 63.98 -56.63
CA LYS A 109 80.73 63.47 -58.03
C LYS A 109 81.04 64.56 -59.05
N SER A 110 82.19 65.19 -58.93
CA SER A 110 82.75 65.96 -60.04
C SER A 110 84.27 65.92 -59.95
N ILE A 111 84.91 65.93 -61.13
CA ILE A 111 86.36 65.86 -61.38
C ILE A 111 86.87 64.43 -61.66
N VAL A 112 86.61 63.92 -62.87
CA VAL A 112 87.65 63.50 -63.82
C VAL A 112 87.08 63.66 -65.24
N LYS A 113 87.64 64.59 -66.04
CA LYS A 113 87.44 64.60 -67.50
C LYS A 113 88.30 63.47 -68.08
N MET A 114 87.69 62.38 -68.53
CA MET A 114 88.41 61.31 -69.24
C MET A 114 88.70 61.74 -70.67
N LYS A 115 89.94 61.56 -71.13
CA LYS A 115 90.34 61.67 -72.53
C LYS A 115 89.66 60.55 -73.34
N GLU A 116 89.00 60.91 -74.43
CA GLU A 116 88.50 59.94 -75.41
C GLU A 116 89.70 59.21 -76.06
N GLY A 117 89.74 57.88 -75.97
CA GLY A 117 90.75 57.01 -76.58
C GLY A 117 91.62 56.17 -75.63
N ASP A 118 91.43 56.25 -74.31
CA ASP A 118 92.17 55.39 -73.37
C ASP A 118 91.54 53.99 -73.27
N GLU A 119 92.24 52.98 -73.79
CA GLU A 119 91.81 51.59 -73.81
C GLU A 119 91.59 51.03 -72.39
N TRP A 120 92.31 51.54 -71.39
CA TRP A 120 92.08 51.18 -69.98
C TRP A 120 90.78 51.74 -69.43
N ALA A 121 90.40 52.95 -69.85
CA ALA A 121 89.10 53.52 -69.50
C ALA A 121 87.95 52.79 -70.20
N MET A 122 88.16 52.25 -71.40
CA MET A 122 87.19 51.40 -72.09
C MET A 122 87.04 50.03 -71.42
N LEU A 123 88.14 49.40 -70.98
CA LEU A 123 88.08 48.15 -70.20
C LEU A 123 87.40 48.35 -68.84
N ALA A 124 87.70 49.44 -68.13
CA ALA A 124 87.04 49.76 -66.86
C ALA A 124 85.53 50.03 -67.04
N ARG A 125 85.13 50.66 -68.16
CA ARG A 125 83.70 50.81 -68.52
C ARG A 125 83.07 49.47 -68.83
N PHE A 126 83.73 48.61 -69.61
CA PHE A 126 83.23 47.28 -69.93
C PHE A 126 83.08 46.40 -68.68
N GLU A 127 84.05 46.42 -67.76
CA GLU A 127 83.99 45.70 -66.49
C GLU A 127 82.90 46.27 -65.55
N SER A 128 82.73 47.60 -65.52
CA SER A 128 81.61 48.24 -64.84
C SER A 128 80.26 47.82 -65.43
N ASP A 129 80.14 47.80 -66.76
CA ASP A 129 78.92 47.41 -67.45
C ASP A 129 78.62 45.92 -67.26
N GLN A 130 79.64 45.05 -67.28
CA GLN A 130 79.48 43.64 -66.92
C GLN A 130 79.06 43.46 -65.47
N ASN A 131 79.68 44.17 -64.52
CA ASN A 131 79.28 44.13 -63.12
C ASN A 131 77.84 44.62 -62.93
N VAL A 132 77.38 45.63 -63.67
CA VAL A 132 75.97 46.07 -63.65
C VAL A 132 75.04 44.98 -64.17
N VAL A 133 75.40 44.30 -65.26
CA VAL A 133 74.61 43.18 -65.82
C VAL A 133 74.58 41.99 -64.85
N GLU A 134 75.70 41.67 -64.21
CA GLU A 134 75.78 40.61 -63.20
C GLU A 134 75.01 40.97 -61.93
N GLU A 135 75.07 42.21 -61.44
CA GLU A 135 74.24 42.68 -60.33
C GLU A 135 72.74 42.60 -60.66
N LEU A 136 72.34 42.98 -61.88
CA LEU A 136 70.95 42.86 -62.33
C LEU A 136 70.50 41.40 -62.35
N ARG A 137 71.32 40.48 -62.92
CA ARG A 137 71.05 39.04 -62.87
C ARG A 137 70.97 38.51 -61.44
N ARG A 138 71.85 38.95 -60.54
CA ARG A 138 71.84 38.54 -59.13
C ARG A 138 70.57 39.03 -58.43
N ARG A 139 70.15 40.27 -58.67
CA ARG A 139 68.89 40.82 -58.15
C ARG A 139 67.68 40.09 -58.69
N GLU A 140 67.66 39.73 -59.98
CA GLU A 140 66.60 38.91 -60.56
C GLU A 140 66.54 37.52 -59.94
N ALA A 141 67.69 36.86 -59.75
CA ALA A 141 67.77 35.56 -59.08
C ALA A 141 67.33 35.64 -57.61
N GLU A 142 67.73 36.68 -56.88
CA GLU A 142 67.27 36.94 -55.51
C GLU A 142 65.75 37.20 -55.46
N GLN A 143 65.20 37.95 -56.41
CA GLN A 143 63.76 38.19 -56.51
C GLN A 143 63.00 36.91 -56.83
N GLN A 144 63.50 36.07 -57.74
CA GLN A 144 62.90 34.77 -58.05
C GLN A 144 62.96 33.84 -56.84
N ASN A 145 64.08 33.80 -56.11
CA ASN A 145 64.21 33.01 -54.89
C ASN A 145 63.24 33.51 -53.80
N LYS A 146 63.12 34.83 -53.61
CA LYS A 146 62.13 35.43 -52.69
C LYS A 146 60.70 35.05 -53.06
N LYS A 147 60.33 35.09 -54.36
CA LYS A 147 59.02 34.64 -54.85
C LYS A 147 58.79 33.16 -54.57
N ARG A 148 59.79 32.31 -54.79
CA ARG A 148 59.71 30.86 -54.52
C ARG A 148 59.53 30.56 -53.04
N VAL A 149 60.31 31.21 -52.17
CA VAL A 149 60.21 31.05 -50.72
C VAL A 149 58.85 31.54 -50.22
N LYS A 150 58.39 32.71 -50.71
CA LYS A 150 57.06 33.22 -50.37
C LYS A 150 55.96 32.23 -50.77
N ALA A 151 55.98 31.72 -51.99
CA ALA A 151 55.00 30.73 -52.45
C ALA A 151 55.01 29.45 -51.58
N GLY A 152 56.20 29.01 -51.13
CA GLY A 152 56.32 27.88 -50.20
C GLY A 152 55.71 28.14 -48.82
N LEU A 153 55.91 29.35 -48.27
CA LEU A 153 55.31 29.77 -47.00
C LEU A 153 53.78 29.94 -47.12
N ASP A 154 53.30 30.53 -48.21
CA ASP A 154 51.88 30.71 -48.48
C ASP A 154 51.18 29.33 -48.55
N MET A 155 51.79 28.35 -49.24
CA MET A 155 51.27 26.98 -49.31
C MET A 155 51.22 26.28 -47.93
N GLN A 156 52.24 26.48 -47.09
CA GLN A 156 52.25 25.95 -45.72
C GLN A 156 51.18 26.59 -44.83
N MET A 157 50.93 27.89 -45.00
CA MET A 157 49.87 28.60 -44.29
C MET A 157 48.49 28.11 -44.72
N GLU A 158 48.26 27.91 -46.01
CA GLU A 158 47.02 27.34 -46.55
C GLU A 158 46.77 25.92 -46.02
N GLU A 159 47.81 25.07 -45.99
CA GLU A 159 47.70 23.71 -45.43
C GLU A 159 47.37 23.73 -43.93
N MET A 160 48.02 24.62 -43.17
CA MET A 160 47.73 24.80 -41.74
C MET A 160 46.30 25.28 -41.50
N HIS A 161 45.82 26.28 -42.25
CA HIS A 161 44.44 26.76 -42.14
C HIS A 161 43.42 25.70 -42.56
N ALA A 162 43.71 24.91 -43.59
CA ALA A 162 42.86 23.80 -44.00
C ALA A 162 42.77 22.72 -42.90
N LYS A 163 43.89 22.40 -42.24
CA LYS A 163 43.91 21.49 -41.08
C LYS A 163 43.12 22.04 -39.90
N GLU A 164 43.33 23.31 -39.54
CA GLU A 164 42.60 23.97 -38.47
C GLU A 164 41.08 23.97 -38.73
N GLN A 165 40.66 24.25 -39.98
CA GLN A 165 39.26 24.21 -40.35
C GLN A 165 38.69 22.78 -40.31
N ALA A 166 39.47 21.78 -40.73
CA ALA A 166 39.07 20.38 -40.63
C ALA A 166 38.92 19.93 -39.16
N GLU A 167 39.80 20.36 -38.27
CA GLU A 167 39.68 20.11 -36.83
C GLU A 167 38.44 20.79 -36.24
N LYS A 168 38.20 22.06 -36.53
CA LYS A 168 36.96 22.77 -36.11
C LYS A 168 35.69 22.06 -36.57
N ASN A 169 35.68 21.56 -37.82
CA ASN A 169 34.53 20.82 -38.35
C ASN A 169 34.35 19.46 -37.64
N ARG A 170 35.45 18.76 -37.30
CA ARG A 170 35.39 17.51 -36.52
C ARG A 170 34.90 17.75 -35.10
N GLU A 171 35.40 18.79 -34.43
CA GLU A 171 34.93 19.17 -33.10
C GLU A 171 33.45 19.54 -33.11
N ALA A 172 32.99 20.28 -34.12
CA ALA A 172 31.58 20.62 -34.28
C ALA A 172 30.70 19.38 -34.51
N ALA A 173 31.16 18.43 -35.33
CA ALA A 173 30.46 17.17 -35.56
C ALA A 173 30.38 16.33 -34.28
N TYR A 174 31.49 16.19 -33.55
CA TYR A 174 31.54 15.47 -32.28
C TYR A 174 30.62 16.12 -31.22
N ALA A 175 30.63 17.45 -31.11
CA ALA A 175 29.73 18.17 -30.22
C ALA A 175 28.24 17.99 -30.58
N ALA A 176 27.92 17.86 -31.88
CA ALA A 176 26.56 17.57 -32.33
C ALA A 176 26.15 16.13 -31.98
N GLU A 177 27.06 15.15 -32.13
CA GLU A 177 26.84 13.76 -31.73
C GLU A 177 26.61 13.64 -30.22
N GLU A 178 27.43 14.29 -29.39
CA GLU A 178 27.24 14.30 -27.93
C GLU A 178 25.89 14.91 -27.52
N ARG A 179 25.48 16.01 -28.16
CA ARG A 179 24.15 16.62 -27.92
C ARG A 179 23.02 15.68 -28.28
N ASN A 180 23.12 15.01 -29.43
CA ASN A 180 22.11 14.02 -29.85
C ASN A 180 22.07 12.82 -28.91
N ALA A 181 23.22 12.35 -28.44
CA ALA A 181 23.31 11.26 -27.46
C ALA A 181 22.66 11.65 -26.13
N LEU A 182 22.89 12.89 -25.65
CA LEU A 182 22.25 13.41 -24.45
C LEU A 182 20.73 13.54 -24.60
N ASP A 183 20.24 14.06 -25.72
CA ASP A 183 18.79 14.19 -25.98
C ASP A 183 18.12 12.81 -26.08
N ASN A 184 18.76 11.84 -26.74
CA ASN A 184 18.28 10.46 -26.79
C ASN A 184 18.25 9.83 -25.39
N TRP A 185 19.29 10.01 -24.59
CA TRP A 185 19.32 9.53 -23.21
C TRP A 185 18.22 10.16 -22.36
N GLN A 186 17.98 11.48 -22.49
CA GLN A 186 16.89 12.17 -21.79
C GLN A 186 15.51 11.63 -22.19
N LYS A 187 15.29 11.37 -23.49
CA LYS A 187 14.06 10.74 -23.99
C LYS A 187 13.88 9.33 -23.44
N GLU A 188 14.93 8.51 -23.44
CA GLU A 188 14.89 7.18 -22.86
C GLU A 188 14.56 7.22 -21.37
N GLU A 189 15.20 8.10 -20.61
CA GLU A 189 14.95 8.22 -19.17
C GLU A 189 13.52 8.70 -18.88
N HIS A 190 13.01 9.65 -19.67
CA HIS A 190 11.62 10.07 -19.60
C HIS A 190 10.67 8.91 -19.92
N THR A 191 10.96 8.09 -20.93
CA THR A 191 10.13 6.91 -21.24
C THR A 191 10.15 5.86 -20.13
N LYS A 192 11.30 5.65 -19.46
CA LYS A 192 11.39 4.77 -18.29
C LYS A 192 10.55 5.30 -17.12
N LEU A 193 10.58 6.61 -16.88
CA LEU A 193 9.74 7.24 -15.86
C LEU A 193 8.25 7.09 -16.17
N LEU A 194 7.84 7.31 -17.42
CA LEU A 194 6.45 7.10 -17.85
C LEU A 194 6.02 5.64 -17.65
N ARG A 195 6.85 4.66 -18.05
CA ARG A 195 6.57 3.23 -17.83
C ARG A 195 6.37 2.91 -16.35
N LYS A 196 7.26 3.40 -15.47
CA LYS A 196 7.13 3.24 -14.02
C LYS A 196 5.84 3.89 -13.49
N GLN A 197 5.47 5.07 -13.99
CA GLN A 197 4.21 5.72 -13.61
C GLN A 197 2.99 4.92 -14.07
N ASP A 198 3.00 4.36 -15.28
CA ASP A 198 1.91 3.57 -15.82
C ASP A 198 1.77 2.22 -15.09
N GLU A 199 2.88 1.57 -14.75
CA GLU A 199 2.90 0.39 -13.87
C GLU A 199 2.31 0.71 -12.50
N MET A 200 2.70 1.83 -11.89
CA MET A 200 2.12 2.28 -10.62
C MET A 200 0.61 2.56 -10.74
N LYS A 201 0.16 3.17 -11.85
CA LYS A 201 -1.27 3.40 -12.09
C LYS A 201 -2.03 2.07 -12.25
N LYS A 202 -1.47 1.11 -13.00
CA LYS A 202 -2.05 -0.24 -13.14
C LYS A 202 -2.19 -0.94 -11.79
N LEU A 203 -1.14 -0.94 -10.97
CA LEU A 203 -1.17 -1.51 -9.62
C LEU A 203 -2.20 -0.83 -8.72
N LYS A 204 -2.39 0.49 -8.83
CA LYS A 204 -3.46 1.21 -8.13
C LYS A 204 -4.84 0.75 -8.61
N CYS A 205 -5.08 0.71 -9.92
CA CYS A 205 -6.35 0.24 -10.47
C CYS A 205 -6.66 -1.22 -10.07
N GLU A 206 -5.67 -2.11 -10.07
CA GLU A 206 -5.81 -3.49 -9.62
C GLU A 206 -6.17 -3.57 -8.13
N ARG A 207 -5.50 -2.77 -7.29
CA ARG A 207 -5.81 -2.69 -5.86
C ARG A 207 -7.23 -2.17 -5.62
N ASP A 208 -7.64 -1.13 -6.33
CA ASP A 208 -8.98 -0.57 -6.22
C ASP A 208 -10.05 -1.58 -6.67
N ALA A 209 -9.79 -2.32 -7.76
CA ALA A 209 -10.65 -3.41 -8.21
C ALA A 209 -10.75 -4.55 -7.17
N GLN A 210 -9.64 -4.92 -6.53
CA GLN A 210 -9.65 -5.91 -5.43
C GLN A 210 -10.47 -5.44 -4.23
N LEU A 211 -10.34 -4.16 -3.86
CA LEU A 211 -11.13 -3.58 -2.76
C LEU A 211 -12.62 -3.51 -3.11
N GLN A 212 -12.96 -3.16 -4.35
CA GLN A 212 -14.34 -3.17 -4.84
C GLN A 212 -14.94 -4.58 -4.88
N ASP A 213 -14.18 -5.59 -5.34
CA ASP A 213 -14.61 -6.98 -5.32
C ASP A 213 -14.83 -7.48 -3.88
N GLN A 214 -13.90 -7.18 -2.97
CA GLN A 214 -14.05 -7.52 -1.56
C GLN A 214 -15.28 -6.87 -0.93
N ALA A 215 -15.51 -5.58 -1.20
CA ALA A 215 -16.71 -4.88 -0.75
C ALA A 215 -17.98 -5.50 -1.33
N SER A 216 -17.96 -5.84 -2.62
CA SER A 216 -19.09 -6.50 -3.32
C SER A 216 -19.40 -7.89 -2.77
N ARG A 217 -18.39 -8.66 -2.38
CA ARG A 217 -18.58 -9.96 -1.72
C ARG A 217 -19.24 -9.79 -0.35
N ARG A 218 -18.74 -8.84 0.45
CA ARG A 218 -19.32 -8.54 1.77
C ARG A 218 -20.77 -8.08 1.67
N THR A 219 -21.10 -7.23 0.69
CA THR A 219 -22.49 -6.79 0.50
C THR A 219 -23.38 -7.94 0.02
N ARG A 220 -22.89 -8.83 -0.87
CA ARG A 220 -23.63 -10.04 -1.26
C ARG A 220 -23.87 -10.98 -0.09
N GLU A 221 -22.87 -11.23 0.75
CA GLU A 221 -23.01 -12.05 1.95
C GLU A 221 -24.00 -11.43 2.96
N ALA A 222 -23.89 -10.13 3.20
CA ALA A 222 -24.81 -9.41 4.07
C ALA A 222 -26.25 -9.45 3.55
N ASN A 223 -26.45 -9.29 2.24
CA ASN A 223 -27.77 -9.42 1.62
C ASN A 223 -28.31 -10.85 1.70
N ARG A 224 -27.45 -11.87 1.55
CA ARG A 224 -27.86 -13.27 1.70
C ARG A 224 -28.29 -13.57 3.13
N LEU A 225 -27.49 -13.18 4.11
CA LEU A 225 -27.82 -13.32 5.54
C LEU A 225 -29.12 -12.58 5.89
N LYS A 226 -29.30 -11.36 5.38
CA LYS A 226 -30.54 -10.61 5.56
C LYS A 226 -31.75 -11.31 4.93
N GLY A 227 -31.58 -11.89 3.75
CA GLY A 227 -32.61 -12.71 3.10
C GLY A 227 -32.98 -13.94 3.93
N GLU A 228 -31.98 -14.69 4.41
CA GLU A 228 -32.16 -15.84 5.31
C GLU A 228 -32.86 -15.43 6.62
N GLU A 229 -32.52 -14.28 7.20
CA GLU A 229 -33.20 -13.72 8.39
C GLU A 229 -34.65 -13.33 8.11
N ASP A 230 -34.92 -12.70 6.98
CA ASP A 230 -36.27 -12.28 6.60
C ASP A 230 -37.17 -13.51 6.30
N GLU A 231 -36.63 -14.54 5.64
CA GLU A 231 -37.30 -15.84 5.44
C GLU A 231 -37.59 -16.53 6.78
N ALA A 232 -36.62 -16.57 7.69
CA ALA A 232 -36.82 -17.15 9.03
C ALA A 232 -37.89 -16.39 9.83
N ARG A 233 -37.93 -15.06 9.73
CA ARG A 233 -38.98 -14.23 10.35
C ARG A 233 -40.35 -14.52 9.75
N GLU A 234 -40.44 -14.72 8.45
CA GLU A 234 -41.70 -15.09 7.80
C GLU A 234 -42.18 -16.46 8.23
N MET A 235 -41.28 -17.46 8.29
CA MET A 235 -41.60 -18.79 8.81
C MET A 235 -42.11 -18.75 10.25
N LEU A 236 -41.46 -17.98 11.14
CA LEU A 236 -41.94 -17.79 12.52
C LEU A 236 -43.31 -17.11 12.58
N ARG A 237 -43.58 -16.14 11.69
CA ARG A 237 -44.91 -15.50 11.60
C ARG A 237 -45.99 -16.49 11.16
N LEU A 238 -45.68 -17.35 10.18
CA LEU A 238 -46.60 -18.39 9.71
C LEU A 238 -46.84 -19.45 10.78
N GLU A 239 -45.79 -19.91 11.46
CA GLU A 239 -45.89 -20.86 12.56
C GLU A 239 -46.73 -20.30 13.72
N HIS A 240 -46.49 -19.04 14.10
CA HIS A 240 -47.31 -18.37 15.11
C HIS A 240 -48.77 -18.25 14.69
N ARG A 241 -49.04 -17.89 13.42
CA ARG A 241 -50.42 -17.83 12.90
C ARG A 241 -51.09 -19.20 12.98
N ARG A 242 -50.41 -20.26 12.54
CA ARG A 242 -50.92 -21.64 12.60
C ARG A 242 -51.20 -22.07 14.04
N LYS A 243 -50.31 -21.74 14.98
CA LYS A 243 -50.51 -22.04 16.41
C LYS A 243 -51.74 -21.34 16.96
N MET A 244 -51.96 -20.06 16.60
CA MET A 244 -53.17 -19.33 17.01
C MET A 244 -54.44 -19.97 16.44
N GLU A 245 -54.41 -20.42 15.17
CA GLU A 245 -55.53 -21.14 14.55
C GLU A 245 -55.79 -22.49 15.26
N GLU A 246 -54.75 -23.26 15.59
CA GLU A 246 -54.87 -24.51 16.36
C GLU A 246 -55.43 -24.27 17.77
N ASP A 247 -54.97 -23.22 18.47
CA ASP A 247 -55.47 -22.82 19.78
C ASP A 247 -56.94 -22.38 19.71
N ASP A 248 -57.36 -21.69 18.64
CA ASP A 248 -58.76 -21.31 18.46
C ASP A 248 -59.65 -22.49 18.09
N MET A 249 -59.17 -23.43 17.28
CA MET A 249 -59.86 -24.69 16.98
C MET A 249 -60.03 -25.55 18.24
N THR A 250 -59.02 -25.63 19.10
CA THR A 250 -59.13 -26.37 20.38
C THR A 250 -60.10 -25.69 21.35
N LYS A 251 -60.09 -24.35 21.43
CA LYS A 251 -61.13 -23.61 22.20
C LYS A 251 -62.53 -23.87 21.66
N GLN A 252 -62.71 -23.91 20.34
CA GLN A 252 -64.01 -24.22 19.72
C GLN A 252 -64.46 -25.64 20.08
N ARG A 253 -63.60 -26.65 19.91
CA ARG A 253 -63.88 -28.04 20.32
C ARG A 253 -64.22 -28.16 21.80
N ASN A 254 -63.51 -27.45 22.66
CA ASN A 254 -63.78 -27.45 24.10
C ASN A 254 -65.13 -26.79 24.42
N LYS A 255 -65.51 -25.72 23.71
CA LYS A 255 -66.85 -25.11 23.85
C LYS A 255 -67.94 -26.06 23.40
N GLU A 256 -67.79 -26.67 22.23
CA GLU A 256 -68.72 -27.67 21.70
C GLU A 256 -68.89 -28.85 22.67
N ALA A 257 -67.77 -29.40 23.17
CA ALA A 257 -67.80 -30.49 24.16
C ALA A 257 -68.46 -30.08 25.49
N MET A 258 -68.29 -28.83 25.91
CA MET A 258 -68.93 -28.31 27.12
C MET A 258 -70.44 -28.13 26.91
N ASP A 259 -70.86 -27.68 25.73
CA ASP A 259 -72.28 -27.56 25.38
C ASP A 259 -72.94 -28.93 25.22
N THR A 260 -72.25 -29.95 24.66
CA THR A 260 -72.76 -31.33 24.65
C THR A 260 -72.92 -31.88 26.06
N LEU A 261 -71.93 -31.69 26.94
CA LEU A 261 -72.04 -32.11 28.34
C LEU A 261 -73.18 -31.41 29.09
N LYS A 262 -73.45 -30.13 28.80
CA LYS A 262 -74.62 -29.43 29.34
C LYS A 262 -75.93 -30.04 28.84
N MET A 263 -76.02 -30.37 27.55
CA MET A 263 -77.21 -31.02 26.99
C MET A 263 -77.42 -32.41 27.59
N GLU A 264 -76.36 -33.21 27.73
CA GLU A 264 -76.41 -34.52 28.38
C GLU A 264 -76.82 -34.42 29.86
N ASN A 265 -76.26 -33.46 30.61
CA ASN A 265 -76.67 -33.21 31.98
C ASN A 265 -78.13 -32.76 32.10
N ALA A 266 -78.61 -31.90 31.19
CA ALA A 266 -80.00 -31.50 31.14
C ALA A 266 -80.93 -32.68 30.81
N ALA A 267 -80.51 -33.56 29.89
CA ALA A 267 -81.23 -34.78 29.55
C ALA A 267 -81.28 -35.76 30.73
N ASN A 268 -80.15 -35.95 31.43
CA ASN A 268 -80.08 -36.79 32.62
C ASN A 268 -80.95 -36.25 33.76
N LEU A 269 -80.96 -34.94 33.98
CA LEU A 269 -81.84 -34.31 34.96
C LEU A 269 -83.31 -34.53 34.59
N ALA A 270 -83.68 -34.35 33.31
CA ALA A 270 -85.03 -34.62 32.84
C ALA A 270 -85.42 -36.12 32.97
N LEU A 271 -84.48 -37.04 32.79
CA LEU A 271 -84.69 -38.47 33.05
C LEU A 271 -84.90 -38.74 34.54
N LEU A 272 -84.12 -38.11 35.42
CA LEU A 272 -84.28 -38.22 36.86
C LEU A 272 -85.64 -37.68 37.32
N ASP A 273 -86.07 -36.54 36.80
CA ASP A 273 -87.37 -35.97 37.13
C ASP A 273 -88.52 -36.86 36.64
N LYS A 274 -88.41 -37.44 35.44
CA LYS A 274 -89.35 -38.46 34.95
C LYS A 274 -89.36 -39.72 35.83
N ALA A 275 -88.20 -40.17 36.31
CA ALA A 275 -88.10 -41.30 37.22
C ALA A 275 -88.80 -41.01 38.55
N LYS A 276 -88.57 -39.82 39.14
CA LYS A 276 -89.26 -39.37 40.35
C LYS A 276 -90.77 -39.25 40.16
N GLN A 277 -91.22 -38.76 39.00
CA GLN A 277 -92.65 -38.72 38.68
C GLN A 277 -93.26 -40.12 38.64
N LYS A 278 -92.58 -41.08 37.99
CA LYS A 278 -93.01 -42.48 37.98
C LYS A 278 -93.03 -43.08 39.38
N GLU A 279 -92.02 -42.83 40.19
CA GLU A 279 -91.98 -43.28 41.58
C GLU A 279 -93.15 -42.70 42.39
N MET A 280 -93.47 -41.41 42.24
CA MET A 280 -94.65 -40.79 42.86
C MET A 280 -95.97 -41.40 42.35
N GLU A 281 -96.07 -41.74 41.07
CA GLU A 281 -97.24 -42.41 40.49
C GLU A 281 -97.39 -43.84 41.03
N GLU A 282 -96.29 -44.58 41.12
CA GLU A 282 -96.23 -45.92 41.70
C GLU A 282 -96.59 -45.89 43.19
N ASP A 283 -96.04 -44.96 43.96
CA ASP A 283 -96.37 -44.73 45.37
C ASP A 283 -97.86 -44.39 45.55
N LEU A 284 -98.40 -43.52 44.71
CA LEU A 284 -99.83 -43.21 44.72
C LEU A 284 -100.68 -44.45 44.38
N MET A 285 -100.22 -45.29 43.46
CA MET A 285 -100.88 -46.55 43.14
C MET A 285 -100.81 -47.52 44.33
N TYR A 286 -99.67 -47.65 44.99
CA TYR A 286 -99.49 -48.45 46.20
C TYR A 286 -100.36 -47.93 47.34
N GLN A 287 -100.43 -46.62 47.56
CA GLN A 287 -101.34 -46.02 48.54
C GLN A 287 -102.80 -46.34 48.24
N LYS A 288 -103.22 -46.25 46.97
CA LYS A 288 -104.58 -46.64 46.55
C LYS A 288 -104.84 -48.12 46.74
N LEU A 289 -103.87 -48.99 46.44
CA LEU A 289 -103.98 -50.43 46.64
C LEU A 289 -104.07 -50.77 48.13
N MET A 290 -103.22 -50.14 48.95
CA MET A 290 -103.20 -50.29 50.40
C MET A 290 -104.50 -49.78 51.02
N ALA A 291 -105.02 -48.63 50.57
CA ALA A 291 -106.32 -48.11 50.97
C ALA A 291 -107.43 -49.11 50.63
N LYS A 292 -107.44 -49.69 49.42
CA LYS A 292 -108.40 -50.75 49.06
C LYS A 292 -108.25 -52.00 49.91
N MET A 293 -107.02 -52.40 50.25
CA MET A 293 -106.78 -53.52 51.16
C MET A 293 -107.23 -53.21 52.57
N LEU A 294 -107.02 -51.99 53.05
CA LEU A 294 -107.51 -51.52 54.35
C LEU A 294 -109.03 -51.43 54.37
N ASP A 295 -109.67 -50.93 53.31
CA ASP A 295 -111.13 -50.94 53.17
C ASP A 295 -111.67 -52.38 53.16
N LYS A 296 -111.00 -53.29 52.46
CA LYS A 296 -111.35 -54.71 52.47
C LYS A 296 -111.17 -55.30 53.87
N GLN A 297 -110.06 -55.00 54.54
CA GLN A 297 -109.82 -55.42 55.93
C GLN A 297 -110.80 -54.76 56.89
N GLU A 298 -111.26 -53.53 56.66
CA GLU A 298 -112.27 -52.84 57.45
C GLU A 298 -113.64 -53.45 57.21
N MET A 299 -113.97 -53.83 55.98
CA MET A 299 -115.19 -54.56 55.66
C MET A 299 -115.17 -55.93 56.33
N GLU A 300 -114.09 -56.68 56.17
CA GLU A 300 -113.88 -57.96 56.86
C GLU A 300 -113.82 -57.79 58.37
N ARG A 301 -113.25 -56.70 58.89
CA ARG A 301 -113.22 -56.37 60.33
C ARG A 301 -114.59 -55.94 60.79
N LYS A 302 -115.38 -55.19 60.03
CA LYS A 302 -116.77 -54.83 60.38
C LYS A 302 -117.64 -56.06 60.37
N GLU A 303 -117.44 -56.97 59.42
CA GLU A 303 -118.13 -58.26 59.37
C GLU A 303 -117.67 -59.17 60.51
N LYS A 304 -116.35 -59.27 60.77
CA LYS A 304 -115.79 -59.97 61.92
C LYS A 304 -116.17 -59.30 63.24
N MET A 305 -116.31 -57.98 63.34
CA MET A 305 -116.74 -57.23 64.51
C MET A 305 -118.25 -57.31 64.69
N SER A 306 -119.02 -57.53 63.63
CA SER A 306 -120.43 -57.90 63.72
C SER A 306 -120.55 -59.33 64.26
N LYS A 307 -119.76 -60.26 63.71
CA LYS A 307 -119.61 -61.65 64.20
C LYS A 307 -119.02 -61.70 65.61
N ILE A 308 -118.07 -60.81 65.94
CA ILE A 308 -117.40 -60.71 67.23
C ILE A 308 -118.28 -59.94 68.19
N LYS A 309 -119.06 -58.91 67.83
CA LYS A 309 -120.11 -58.35 68.70
C LYS A 309 -121.15 -59.41 69.01
N SER A 310 -121.61 -60.16 68.01
CA SER A 310 -122.43 -61.37 68.21
C SER A 310 -121.77 -62.40 69.14
N LYS A 311 -120.45 -62.54 69.09
CA LYS A 311 -119.68 -63.42 69.99
C LYS A 311 -119.22 -62.75 71.29
N GLN A 312 -119.15 -61.42 71.40
CA GLN A 312 -118.75 -60.60 72.55
C GLN A 312 -119.98 -60.30 73.38
N ASP A 313 -121.17 -60.19 72.82
CA ASP A 313 -122.41 -60.36 73.59
C ASP A 313 -122.43 -61.76 74.25
N LYS A 314 -121.80 -62.76 73.61
CA LYS A 314 -121.60 -64.12 74.15
C LYS A 314 -120.32 -64.33 74.98
N LEU A 315 -119.31 -63.44 74.87
CA LEU A 315 -117.98 -63.58 75.50
C LEU A 315 -117.65 -62.44 76.47
N LEU A 316 -118.35 -61.30 76.48
CA LEU A 316 -118.43 -60.35 77.61
C LEU A 316 -119.13 -61.01 78.81
N ALA A 317 -119.86 -62.11 78.57
CA ALA A 317 -120.30 -63.04 79.60
C ALA A 317 -119.17 -63.96 80.13
N VAL A 318 -118.01 -64.06 79.47
CA VAL A 318 -116.98 -65.10 79.75
C VAL A 318 -115.54 -64.57 79.86
N ALA A 319 -115.23 -63.36 79.38
CA ALA A 319 -113.87 -62.84 79.21
C ALA A 319 -113.56 -61.61 80.09
N ASN A 320 -114.01 -61.64 81.35
CA ASN A 320 -113.46 -60.80 82.44
C ASN A 320 -112.18 -61.43 83.08
N SER A 321 -111.50 -62.35 82.37
CA SER A 321 -110.36 -63.12 82.90
C SER A 321 -109.14 -63.10 81.95
N ALA A 322 -108.32 -62.05 82.13
CA ALA A 322 -106.86 -62.04 81.98
C ALA A 322 -106.17 -61.94 80.56
N PRO A 323 -104.91 -61.42 80.50
CA PRO A 323 -104.36 -60.61 79.40
C PRO A 323 -103.20 -61.24 78.56
N ARG A 324 -102.77 -60.52 77.50
CA ARG A 324 -101.79 -60.93 76.45
C ARG A 324 -100.32 -60.49 76.74
N PRO A 325 -99.29 -61.21 76.24
CA PRO A 325 -97.87 -60.81 76.34
C PRO A 325 -97.21 -60.30 75.03
N ILE A 326 -95.93 -59.88 75.15
CA ILE A 326 -95.15 -58.85 74.41
C ILE A 326 -94.06 -59.43 73.46
N LYS A 327 -93.60 -58.59 72.50
CA LYS A 327 -92.54 -58.70 71.44
C LYS A 327 -91.10 -59.00 71.90
N LYS A 328 -90.29 -59.72 71.10
CA LYS A 328 -88.83 -60.01 71.27
C LYS A 328 -87.94 -59.22 70.25
N TRP A 329 -86.72 -58.86 70.65
CA TRP A 329 -85.65 -58.22 69.84
C TRP A 329 -84.63 -59.27 69.33
N MET A 330 -83.85 -58.94 68.27
CA MET A 330 -82.99 -59.84 67.48
C MET A 330 -81.55 -59.96 68.03
N ASP A 331 -80.93 -61.14 67.87
CA ASP A 331 -79.69 -61.56 68.56
C ASP A 331 -78.38 -60.98 68.00
N GLU A 332 -77.43 -60.80 68.92
CA GLU A 332 -76.15 -60.09 68.82
C GLU A 332 -75.10 -60.77 67.92
N ASP A 333 -75.21 -62.09 67.71
CA ASP A 333 -74.27 -62.89 66.89
C ASP A 333 -74.26 -62.51 65.39
N VAL A 334 -75.34 -61.88 64.91
CA VAL A 334 -75.45 -61.41 63.52
C VAL A 334 -74.63 -60.13 63.30
N ILE A 335 -74.42 -59.35 64.35
CA ILE A 335 -73.66 -58.09 64.29
C ILE A 335 -72.16 -58.38 64.20
N ASP A 336 -71.67 -59.33 65.00
CA ASP A 336 -70.25 -59.67 65.07
C ASP A 336 -69.71 -60.35 63.80
N ARG A 337 -70.54 -61.14 63.11
CA ARG A 337 -70.13 -61.78 61.85
C ARG A 337 -69.92 -60.76 60.73
N ASN A 338 -70.79 -59.76 60.63
CA ASN A 338 -70.69 -58.70 59.63
C ASN A 338 -69.50 -57.75 59.87
N PHE A 339 -69.08 -57.57 61.13
CA PHE A 339 -67.92 -56.75 61.46
C PHE A 339 -66.61 -57.39 60.98
N LYS A 340 -66.43 -58.69 61.25
CA LYS A 340 -65.21 -59.43 60.86
C LYS A 340 -65.04 -59.55 59.34
N GLU A 341 -66.14 -59.71 58.61
CA GLU A 341 -66.10 -59.76 57.14
C GLU A 341 -65.67 -58.42 56.52
N ARG A 342 -66.02 -57.28 57.14
CA ARG A 342 -65.58 -55.96 56.65
C ARG A 342 -64.12 -55.67 56.94
N GLU A 343 -63.60 -56.09 58.10
CA GLU A 343 -62.19 -55.89 58.46
C GLU A 343 -61.27 -56.65 57.49
N ALA A 344 -61.58 -57.90 57.17
CA ALA A 344 -60.80 -58.71 56.23
C ALA A 344 -60.77 -58.15 54.79
N VAL A 345 -61.83 -57.47 54.35
CA VAL A 345 -61.86 -56.82 53.02
C VAL A 345 -60.96 -55.58 52.99
N LEU A 346 -60.93 -54.80 54.08
CA LEU A 346 -60.10 -53.60 54.17
C LEU A 346 -58.61 -53.96 54.19
N ASP A 347 -58.21 -54.99 54.93
CA ASP A 347 -56.81 -55.45 54.97
C ASP A 347 -56.32 -55.89 53.58
N ALA A 348 -57.15 -56.64 52.83
CA ALA A 348 -56.81 -57.08 51.48
C ALA A 348 -56.70 -55.92 50.48
N GLU A 349 -57.49 -54.86 50.64
CA GLU A 349 -57.40 -53.64 49.81
C GLU A 349 -56.13 -52.83 50.11
N GLU A 350 -55.69 -52.77 51.38
CA GLU A 350 -54.46 -52.10 51.78
C GLU A 350 -53.22 -52.80 51.21
N ASP A 351 -53.16 -54.13 51.29
CA ASP A 351 -52.07 -54.93 50.71
C ASP A 351 -51.97 -54.73 49.19
N ALA A 352 -53.10 -54.81 48.47
CA ALA A 352 -53.15 -54.58 47.03
C ALA A 352 -52.77 -53.15 46.63
N ARG A 353 -52.96 -52.17 47.52
CA ARG A 353 -52.50 -50.79 47.31
C ARG A 353 -50.99 -50.67 47.50
N MET A 354 -50.44 -51.33 48.51
CA MET A 354 -49.01 -51.33 48.78
C MET A 354 -48.21 -52.01 47.67
N GLU A 355 -48.68 -53.13 47.13
CA GLU A 355 -48.05 -53.81 45.99
C GLU A 355 -48.00 -52.92 44.75
N ARG A 356 -49.12 -52.26 44.39
CA ARG A 356 -49.17 -51.32 43.25
C ARG A 356 -48.18 -50.16 43.39
N VAL A 357 -47.98 -49.65 44.61
CA VAL A 357 -47.00 -48.59 44.88
C VAL A 357 -45.57 -49.12 44.71
N GLN A 358 -45.29 -50.35 45.17
CA GLN A 358 -43.97 -50.97 45.01
C GLN A 358 -43.65 -51.22 43.53
N GLU A 359 -44.60 -51.73 42.75
CA GLU A 359 -44.45 -51.94 41.31
C GLU A 359 -44.20 -50.63 40.56
N SER A 360 -44.99 -49.59 40.84
CA SER A 360 -44.81 -48.26 40.24
C SER A 360 -43.43 -47.66 40.56
N ASN A 361 -42.96 -47.82 41.80
CA ASN A 361 -41.63 -47.36 42.20
C ASN A 361 -40.50 -48.13 41.50
N LEU A 362 -40.66 -49.44 41.30
CA LEU A 362 -39.69 -50.25 40.55
C LEU A 362 -39.63 -49.83 39.08
N GLU A 363 -40.78 -49.58 38.46
CA GLU A 363 -40.84 -49.14 37.07
C GLU A 363 -40.24 -47.74 36.89
N MET A 364 -40.53 -46.81 37.81
CA MET A 364 -39.91 -45.49 37.82
C MET A 364 -38.38 -45.58 37.95
N ARG A 365 -37.87 -46.45 38.83
CA ARG A 365 -36.42 -46.68 38.96
C ARG A 365 -35.81 -47.23 37.67
N ARG A 366 -36.49 -48.14 36.97
CA ARG A 366 -36.05 -48.66 35.67
C ARG A 366 -35.99 -47.57 34.61
N VAL A 367 -37.03 -46.74 34.50
CA VAL A 367 -37.09 -45.63 33.55
C VAL A 367 -35.99 -44.61 33.84
N LEU A 368 -35.78 -44.22 35.11
CA LEU A 368 -34.71 -43.30 35.50
C LEU A 368 -33.33 -43.87 35.19
N ALA A 369 -33.10 -45.17 35.44
CA ALA A 369 -31.83 -45.82 35.10
C ALA A 369 -31.59 -45.87 33.58
N ALA A 370 -32.64 -46.10 32.77
CA ALA A 370 -32.55 -46.06 31.32
C ALA A 370 -32.23 -44.65 30.81
N GLN A 371 -32.87 -43.62 31.35
CA GLN A 371 -32.61 -42.21 31.00
C GLN A 371 -31.18 -41.79 31.37
N LEU A 372 -30.67 -42.22 32.54
CA LEU A 372 -29.28 -41.95 32.93
C LEU A 372 -28.29 -42.62 31.98
N ARG A 373 -28.50 -43.89 31.63
CA ARG A 373 -27.66 -44.60 30.65
C ARG A 373 -27.70 -43.94 29.27
N GLU A 374 -28.86 -43.49 28.82
CA GLU A 374 -29.00 -42.78 27.55
C GLU A 374 -28.32 -41.41 27.57
N LYS A 375 -28.44 -40.67 28.68
CA LYS A 375 -27.75 -39.37 28.85
C LYS A 375 -26.24 -39.56 28.87
N GLU A 376 -25.75 -40.59 29.56
CA GLU A 376 -24.33 -40.94 29.58
C GLU A 376 -23.82 -41.39 28.21
N SER A 377 -24.58 -42.19 27.46
CA SER A 377 -24.19 -42.62 26.12
C SER A 377 -24.16 -41.44 25.14
N ARG A 378 -25.16 -40.54 25.19
CA ARG A 378 -25.16 -39.28 24.41
C ARG A 378 -23.95 -38.42 24.74
N LYS A 379 -23.62 -38.25 26.03
CA LYS A 379 -22.43 -37.49 26.45
C LYS A 379 -21.13 -38.14 25.94
N LYS A 380 -21.01 -39.46 26.03
CA LYS A 380 -19.85 -40.20 25.48
C LYS A 380 -19.73 -40.03 23.96
N ASN A 381 -20.84 -40.11 23.24
CA ASN A 381 -20.87 -39.93 21.78
C ASN A 381 -20.49 -38.50 21.36
N LEU A 382 -21.00 -37.49 22.07
CA LEU A 382 -20.63 -36.09 21.84
C LEU A 382 -19.14 -35.85 22.10
N ASN A 383 -18.62 -36.35 23.24
CA ASN A 383 -17.19 -36.25 23.56
C ASN A 383 -16.32 -36.97 22.52
N ALA A 384 -16.75 -38.14 22.02
CA ALA A 384 -16.04 -38.86 20.97
C ALA A 384 -16.05 -38.10 19.64
N ALA A 385 -17.19 -37.52 19.25
CA ALA A 385 -17.30 -36.69 18.05
C ALA A 385 -16.46 -35.40 18.15
N GLU A 386 -16.43 -34.76 19.33
CA GLU A 386 -15.58 -33.61 19.60
C GLU A 386 -14.10 -34.00 19.54
N ALA A 387 -13.70 -35.11 20.16
CA ALA A 387 -12.33 -35.62 20.09
C ALA A 387 -11.91 -35.91 18.63
N GLN A 388 -12.80 -36.45 17.81
CA GLN A 388 -12.55 -36.66 16.37
C GLN A 388 -12.38 -35.32 15.63
N ARG A 389 -13.23 -34.32 15.90
CA ARG A 389 -13.09 -32.98 15.30
C ARG A 389 -11.79 -32.31 15.69
N VAL A 390 -11.41 -32.38 16.98
CA VAL A 390 -10.14 -31.84 17.47
C VAL A 390 -8.96 -32.58 16.83
N ALA A 391 -9.03 -33.90 16.67
CA ALA A 391 -7.99 -34.66 15.99
C ALA A 391 -7.85 -34.26 14.51
N GLN A 392 -8.96 -34.13 13.77
CA GLN A 392 -8.96 -33.66 12.38
C GLN A 392 -8.40 -32.23 12.26
N PHE A 393 -8.78 -31.35 13.18
CA PHE A 393 -8.26 -29.99 13.23
C PHE A 393 -6.75 -29.96 13.47
N ASN A 394 -6.24 -30.78 14.40
CA ASN A 394 -4.81 -30.88 14.67
C ASN A 394 -4.02 -31.43 13.48
N VAL A 395 -4.58 -32.39 12.72
CA VAL A 395 -3.96 -32.88 11.48
C VAL A 395 -3.90 -31.76 10.45
N SER A 396 -5.01 -31.05 10.21
CA SER A 396 -5.05 -29.91 9.29
C SER A 396 -4.09 -28.78 9.69
N LEU A 397 -3.97 -28.49 10.99
CA LEU A 397 -3.03 -27.53 11.53
C LEU A 397 -1.58 -27.93 11.24
N LYS A 398 -1.22 -29.19 11.53
CA LYS A 398 0.13 -29.72 11.23
C LYS A 398 0.45 -29.69 9.73
N GLU A 399 -0.52 -30.02 8.88
CA GLU A 399 -0.35 -29.91 7.43
C GLU A 399 -0.12 -28.47 6.99
N SER A 400 -0.87 -27.51 7.55
CA SER A 400 -0.69 -26.08 7.28
C SER A 400 0.68 -25.58 7.75
N GLU A 401 1.10 -25.93 8.96
CA GLU A 401 2.41 -25.61 9.52
C GLU A 401 3.54 -26.20 8.65
N SER A 402 3.38 -27.45 8.19
CA SER A 402 4.35 -28.09 7.29
C SER A 402 4.43 -27.37 5.94
N ARG A 403 3.30 -26.95 5.35
CA ARG A 403 3.29 -26.18 4.09
C ARG A 403 3.95 -24.81 4.25
N GLU A 404 3.68 -24.13 5.35
CA GLU A 404 4.34 -22.85 5.65
C GLU A 404 5.85 -23.02 5.87
N ALA A 405 6.27 -24.06 6.58
CA ALA A 405 7.68 -24.37 6.79
C ALA A 405 8.39 -24.66 5.47
N GLN A 406 7.78 -25.47 4.59
CA GLN A 406 8.30 -25.74 3.25
C GLN A 406 8.39 -24.46 2.40
N TYR A 407 7.37 -23.60 2.44
CA TYR A 407 7.40 -22.33 1.72
C TYR A 407 8.52 -21.40 2.22
N LYS A 408 8.70 -21.31 3.54
CA LYS A 408 9.80 -20.53 4.15
C LYS A 408 11.17 -21.10 3.78
N ALA A 409 11.34 -22.41 3.82
CA ALA A 409 12.58 -23.08 3.41
C ALA A 409 12.89 -22.81 1.94
N HIS A 410 11.92 -23.01 1.04
CA HIS A 410 12.09 -22.71 -0.39
C HIS A 410 12.41 -21.24 -0.67
N LEU A 411 11.84 -20.30 0.10
CA LEU A 411 12.18 -18.88 -0.01
C LEU A 411 13.61 -18.59 0.45
N GLN A 412 14.09 -19.27 1.51
CA GLN A 412 15.46 -19.18 1.97
C GLN A 412 16.43 -19.77 0.95
N ASP A 413 16.12 -20.94 0.38
CA ASP A 413 16.92 -21.58 -0.68
C ASP A 413 17.04 -20.68 -1.90
N LYS A 414 15.93 -20.07 -2.36
CA LYS A 414 15.97 -19.07 -3.44
C LYS A 414 16.83 -17.86 -3.11
N ARG A 415 16.79 -17.36 -1.87
CA ARG A 415 17.67 -16.25 -1.44
C ARG A 415 19.14 -16.66 -1.45
N LEU A 416 19.45 -17.88 -1.01
CA LEU A 416 20.80 -18.42 -1.03
C LEU A 416 21.30 -18.62 -2.46
N GLN A 417 20.46 -19.16 -3.36
CA GLN A 417 20.76 -19.28 -4.79
C GLN A 417 21.03 -17.92 -5.42
N ASN A 418 20.12 -16.95 -5.26
CA ASN A 418 20.30 -15.60 -5.79
C ASN A 418 21.58 -14.93 -5.25
N LYS A 419 21.91 -15.16 -3.97
CA LYS A 419 23.15 -14.67 -3.38
C LYS A 419 24.38 -15.33 -4.02
N ALA A 420 24.36 -16.65 -4.22
CA ALA A 420 25.42 -17.38 -4.87
C ALA A 420 25.61 -16.92 -6.33
N ASP A 421 24.53 -16.68 -7.06
CA ASP A 421 24.56 -16.16 -8.43
C ASP A 421 25.15 -14.74 -8.50
N LEU A 422 24.78 -13.87 -7.56
CA LEU A 422 25.37 -12.53 -7.45
C LEU A 422 26.86 -12.60 -7.11
N GLU A 423 27.27 -13.47 -6.20
CA GLU A 423 28.69 -13.68 -5.89
C GLU A 423 29.46 -14.23 -7.09
N ALA A 424 28.86 -15.14 -7.87
CA ALA A 424 29.45 -15.65 -9.10
C ALA A 424 29.63 -14.54 -10.14
N GLN A 425 28.60 -13.71 -10.37
CA GLN A 425 28.70 -12.54 -11.24
C GLN A 425 29.75 -11.54 -10.76
N MET A 426 29.88 -11.33 -9.45
CA MET A 426 30.91 -10.46 -8.89
C MET A 426 32.32 -11.04 -9.09
N ARG A 427 32.52 -12.35 -8.90
CA ARG A 427 33.81 -13.01 -9.21
C ARG A 427 34.13 -12.93 -10.69
N GLU A 428 33.17 -13.16 -11.57
CA GLU A 428 33.35 -13.06 -13.01
C GLU A 428 33.70 -11.63 -13.43
N LYS A 429 32.99 -10.62 -12.90
CA LYS A 429 33.33 -9.21 -13.12
C LYS A 429 34.70 -8.84 -12.57
N ALA A 430 35.08 -9.35 -11.39
CA ALA A 430 36.41 -9.13 -10.83
C ALA A 430 37.50 -9.74 -11.73
N MET A 431 37.31 -10.97 -12.22
CA MET A 431 38.22 -11.59 -13.19
C MET A 431 38.26 -10.83 -14.53
N SER A 432 37.13 -10.30 -14.99
CA SER A 432 37.06 -9.47 -16.20
C SER A 432 37.77 -8.12 -16.03
N LEU A 433 37.78 -7.54 -14.83
CA LEU A 433 38.53 -6.33 -14.51
C LEU A 433 40.04 -6.60 -14.41
N ASP A 434 40.42 -7.81 -14.02
CA ASP A 434 41.81 -8.27 -13.93
C ASP A 434 42.38 -8.78 -15.28
N GLN A 435 41.61 -8.67 -16.37
CA GLN A 435 42.09 -9.04 -17.71
C GLN A 435 43.09 -8.02 -18.22
N ALA A 436 44.36 -8.43 -18.28
CA ALA A 436 45.42 -7.69 -18.94
C ALA A 436 45.04 -7.38 -20.40
N MET A 437 45.24 -6.11 -20.79
CA MET A 437 45.20 -5.49 -22.12
C MET A 437 44.32 -6.22 -23.15
N ASN A 438 43.20 -5.61 -23.53
CA ASN A 438 42.19 -6.22 -24.39
C ASN A 438 42.80 -6.64 -25.75
N ALA A 439 42.22 -7.62 -26.45
CA ALA A 439 42.78 -8.17 -27.70
C ALA A 439 43.04 -7.09 -28.76
N VAL A 440 42.21 -6.04 -28.80
CA VAL A 440 42.37 -4.87 -29.67
C VAL A 440 43.54 -3.97 -29.24
N GLU A 441 43.74 -3.80 -27.94
CA GLU A 441 44.89 -3.05 -27.42
C GLU A 441 46.19 -3.85 -27.63
N ARG A 442 46.14 -5.19 -27.61
CA ARG A 442 47.29 -6.06 -27.96
C ARG A 442 47.65 -5.96 -29.43
N THR A 443 46.68 -5.85 -30.33
CA THR A 443 46.97 -5.67 -31.76
C THR A 443 47.52 -4.27 -32.04
N LEU A 444 46.97 -3.23 -31.41
CA LEU A 444 47.50 -1.86 -31.48
C LEU A 444 48.93 -1.76 -30.95
N ASN A 445 49.21 -2.37 -29.81
CA ASN A 445 50.52 -2.34 -29.17
C ASN A 445 51.46 -3.45 -29.63
N SER A 446 51.06 -4.29 -30.61
CA SER A 446 51.83 -5.45 -31.07
C SER A 446 53.29 -5.12 -31.41
N LYS A 447 53.51 -4.07 -32.21
CA LYS A 447 54.86 -3.61 -32.60
C LYS A 447 55.70 -3.12 -31.42
N LEU A 448 55.07 -2.56 -30.39
CA LEU A 448 55.75 -2.10 -29.17
C LEU A 448 56.09 -3.28 -28.26
N LEU A 449 55.15 -4.22 -28.11
CA LEU A 449 55.32 -5.46 -27.36
C LEU A 449 56.40 -6.36 -27.99
N ASP A 450 56.45 -6.46 -29.32
CA ASP A 450 57.49 -7.22 -30.02
C ASP A 450 58.87 -6.60 -29.81
N LYS A 451 58.98 -5.27 -29.80
CA LYS A 451 60.22 -4.57 -29.46
C LYS A 451 60.67 -4.82 -28.01
N VAL A 452 59.75 -4.74 -27.06
CA VAL A 452 60.04 -5.02 -25.64
C VAL A 452 60.44 -6.49 -25.43
N ARG A 453 59.79 -7.42 -26.13
CA ARG A 453 60.15 -8.85 -26.11
C ARG A 453 61.50 -9.14 -26.75
N SER A 454 61.89 -8.40 -27.79
CA SER A 454 63.21 -8.53 -28.42
C SER A 454 64.35 -7.86 -27.64
N ALA A 455 64.00 -7.02 -26.66
CA ALA A 455 64.93 -6.30 -25.79
C ALA A 455 65.13 -6.98 -24.42
N SER A 456 64.37 -8.03 -24.13
CA SER A 456 64.59 -8.98 -23.03
C SER A 456 65.28 -10.22 -23.60
#